data_AF-A0ABD5XMK8-F1
#
_entry.id   AF-A0ABD5XMK8-F1
#
_cell.length_a   1.000
_cell.length_b   1.000
_cell.length_c   1.000
_cell.angle_alpha   90.00
_cell.angle_beta   90.00
_cell.angle_gamma   90.00
#
_symmetry.space_group_name_H-M   'P 1'
#
loop_
_entity.id
_entity.type
_entity.pdbx_description
1 polymer ?
#
loop_
_entity_poly.entity_id
_entity_poly.type
_entity_poly.pdbx_seq_one_letter_code
_entity_poly.pdbx_strand_id
1 'polypeptide(L)' 'MSAAALGVGLAAFGAGYAERGIGSAAIGAVAEDEDLFVQGLIFTVLPETLVILALVAIFLVQ' A
#
# COMPACT_ATOMS: atom_id res chain seq x y z
N MET A 1 -20.07 12.64 4.01
CA MET A 1 -19.90 11.24 3.58
C MET A 1 -19.40 11.04 2.15
N SER A 2 -20.09 11.47 1.07
CA SER A 2 -19.70 11.09 -0.31
C SER A 2 -18.28 11.48 -0.74
N ALA A 3 -17.80 12.68 -0.40
CA ALA A 3 -16.44 13.11 -0.75
C ALA A 3 -15.35 12.32 0.01
N ALA A 4 -15.58 12.01 1.29
CA ALA A 4 -14.66 11.21 2.11
C ALA A 4 -14.59 9.77 1.60
N ALA A 5 -15.74 9.14 1.31
CA ALA A 5 -15.78 7.78 0.74
C ALA A 5 -15.07 7.71 -0.62
N LEU A 6 -15.24 8.70 -1.48
CA LEU A 6 -14.51 8.79 -2.76
C LEU A 6 -13.01 8.95 -2.55
N GLY A 7 -12.58 9.85 -1.66
CA GLY A 7 -11.16 10.05 -1.36
C GLY A 7 -10.48 8.79 -0.84
N VAL A 8 -11.15 8.08 0.08
CA VAL A 8 -10.68 6.80 0.65
C VAL A 8 -10.63 5.71 -0.42
N GLY A 9 -11.64 5.63 -1.28
CA GLY A 9 -11.66 4.69 -2.40
C GLY A 9 -10.50 4.91 -3.38
N LEU A 10 -10.22 6.17 -3.72
CA LEU A 10 -9.10 6.53 -4.60
C LEU A 10 -7.73 6.25 -3.95
N ALA A 11 -7.60 6.56 -2.66
CA ALA A 11 -6.41 6.26 -1.87
C ALA A 11 -6.12 4.75 -1.82
N ALA A 12 -7.14 3.94 -1.50
CA ALA A 12 -7.03 2.48 -1.48
C ALA A 12 -6.71 1.89 -2.86
N PHE A 13 -7.32 2.44 -3.92
CA PHE A 13 -7.03 2.02 -5.29
C PHE A 13 -5.59 2.32 -5.69
N GLY A 14 -5.09 3.53 -5.39
CA GLY A 14 -3.71 3.92 -5.66
C GLY A 14 -2.69 3.06 -4.90
N ALA A 15 -2.97 2.75 -3.64
CA ALA A 15 -2.13 1.86 -2.84
C ALA A 15 -2.06 0.45 -3.44
N GLY A 16 -3.20 -0.18 -3.75
CA GLY A 16 -3.23 -1.51 -4.36
C GLY A 16 -2.56 -1.55 -5.74
N TYR A 17 -2.64 -0.46 -6.52
CA TYR A 17 -1.90 -0.35 -7.78
C TYR A 17 -0.39 -0.33 -7.58
N ALA A 18 0.10 0.44 -6.61
CA ALA A 18 1.53 0.48 -6.26
C ALA A 18 2.01 -0.89 -5.75
N GLU A 19 1.23 -1.53 -4.87
CA GLU A 19 1.54 -2.81 -4.25
C GLU A 19 1.70 -3.94 -5.27
N ARG A 20 0.89 -3.94 -6.35
CA ARG A 20 1.03 -4.91 -7.45
C ARG A 20 2.43 -4.87 -8.07
N GLY A 21 2.96 -3.68 -8.31
CA GLY A 21 4.31 -3.51 -8.87
C GLY A 21 5.37 -3.93 -7.87
N ILE A 22 5.27 -3.42 -6.64
CA ILE A 22 6.25 -3.63 -5.57
C ILE A 22 6.35 -5.11 -5.21
N GLY A 23 5.22 -5.81 -5.03
CA GLY A 23 5.21 -7.24 -4.69
C GLY A 23 5.88 -8.11 -5.76
N SER A 24 5.61 -7.83 -7.05
CA SER A 24 6.26 -8.57 -8.14
C SER A 24 7.78 -8.35 -8.19
N ALA A 25 8.23 -7.12 -7.96
CA ALA A 25 9.65 -6.78 -7.92
C ALA A 25 10.34 -7.34 -6.67
N ALA A 26 9.68 -7.28 -5.51
CA ALA A 26 10.20 -7.79 -4.25
C ALA A 26 10.42 -9.30 -4.30
N ILE A 27 9.45 -10.08 -4.80
CA ILE A 27 9.62 -11.53 -4.94
C ILE A 27 10.69 -11.87 -5.99
N GLY A 28 10.77 -11.11 -7.08
CA GLY A 28 11.84 -11.27 -8.06
C GLY A 28 13.23 -11.06 -7.46
N ALA A 29 13.40 -10.00 -6.67
CA ALA A 29 14.65 -9.71 -5.97
C ALA A 29 15.00 -10.77 -4.92
N VAL A 30 14.01 -11.24 -4.15
CA VAL A 30 14.19 -12.33 -3.17
C VAL A 30 14.59 -13.65 -3.82
N ALA A 31 14.13 -13.90 -5.04
CA ALA A 31 14.54 -15.07 -5.81
C ALA A 31 16.01 -15.00 -6.28
N GLU A 32 16.57 -13.79 -6.40
CA GLU A 32 17.98 -13.57 -6.74
C GLU A 32 18.87 -13.56 -5.49
N ASP A 33 18.39 -12.95 -4.40
CA ASP A 33 19.09 -12.86 -3.12
C ASP A 33 18.09 -12.86 -1.93
N GLU A 34 18.15 -13.90 -1.10
CA GLU A 34 17.25 -14.09 0.04
C GLU A 34 17.40 -13.02 1.13
N ASP A 35 18.57 -12.36 1.22
CA ASP A 35 18.81 -11.27 2.18
C ASP A 35 17.95 -10.03 1.87
N LEU A 36 17.44 -9.92 0.63
CA LEU A 36 16.56 -8.82 0.20
C LEU A 36 15.12 -8.97 0.69
N PHE A 37 14.76 -10.08 1.35
CA PHE A 37 13.40 -10.30 1.84
C PHE A 37 12.88 -9.17 2.72
N VAL A 38 13.66 -8.75 3.70
CA VAL A 38 13.26 -7.68 4.63
C VAL A 38 13.10 -6.35 3.90
N GLN A 39 14.00 -6.03 2.96
CA GLN A 39 13.92 -4.82 2.17
C GLN A 39 12.70 -4.81 1.25
N GLY A 40 12.41 -5.94 0.59
CA GLY A 40 11.20 -6.12 -0.20
C GLY A 40 9.94 -5.93 0.64
N LEU A 41 9.93 -6.47 1.85
CA LEU A 41 8.81 -6.35 2.80
C LEU A 41 8.59 -4.89 3.24
N ILE A 42 9.66 -4.14 3.50
CA ILE A 42 9.59 -2.70 3.80
C ILE A 42 8.96 -1.94 2.65
N PHE A 43 9.36 -2.21 1.39
CA PHE A 43 8.78 -1.53 0.25
C PHE A 43 7.30 -1.87 0.05
N THR A 44 6.89 -3.13 0.25
CA THR A 44 5.47 -3.51 0.15
C THR A 44 4.61 -2.79 1.18
N VAL A 45 5.11 -2.57 2.41
CA VAL A 45 4.35 -1.93 3.51
C VAL A 45 4.18 -0.41 3.33
N LEU A 46 4.98 0.25 2.48
CA LEU A 46 4.86 1.69 2.24
C LEU A 46 3.44 2.07 1.74
N PRO A 47 2.87 1.42 0.70
CA PRO A 47 1.47 1.55 0.32
C PRO A 47 0.46 1.36 1.46
N GLU A 48 0.61 0.36 2.34
CA GLU A 48 -0.32 0.13 3.45
C GLU A 48 -0.42 1.33 4.40
N THR A 49 0.67 2.08 4.61
CA THR A 49 0.61 3.27 5.47
C THR A 49 -0.41 4.29 4.95
N LEU A 50 -0.51 4.44 3.63
CA LEU A 50 -1.49 5.33 2.99
C LEU A 50 -2.92 4.80 3.22
N VAL A 51 -3.14 3.50 3.06
CA VAL A 51 -4.44 2.87 3.31
C VAL A 51 -4.88 3.05 4.76
N ILE A 52 -3.98 2.86 5.72
CA ILE A 52 -4.27 3.08 7.15
C ILE A 52 -4.67 4.53 7.41
N LEU A 53 -3.92 5.51 6.87
CA LEU A 53 -4.25 6.92 7.02
C LEU A 53 -5.60 7.28 6.37
N ALA A 54 -5.91 6.73 5.20
CA ALA A 54 -7.19 6.93 4.53
C ALA A 54 -8.35 6.33 5.36
N LEU A 55 -8.18 5.13 5.89
CA LEU A 55 -9.15 4.51 6.78
C LEU A 55 -9.36 5.35 8.04
N VAL A 56 -8.31 5.87 8.68
CA VAL A 56 -8.46 6.77 9.83
C VAL A 56 -9.24 8.02 9.44
N ALA A 57 -8.96 8.62 8.28
CA ALA A 57 -9.66 9.81 7.81
C ALA A 57 -11.17 9.58 7.63
N ILE A 58 -11.61 8.39 7.20
CA ILE A 58 -13.04 8.08 7.07
C ILE A 58 -13.79 8.14 8.40
N PHE A 59 -13.11 7.77 9.50
CA PHE A 59 -13.66 7.82 10.85
C PHE A 59 -13.52 9.21 11.51
N LEU A 60 -12.74 10.11 10.94
CA LEU A 60 -12.63 11.48 11.45
C LEU A 60 -13.59 12.44 10.76
N VAL A 61 -13.93 12.18 9.50
CA VAL A 61 -14.74 13.06 8.63
C VAL A 61 -16.19 12.54 8.47
N GLN A 62 -16.57 11.54 9.28
CA GLN A 62 -17.91 10.95 9.31
C GLN A 62 -18.96 11.90 9.88
#